data_AF-A0A968D0F3-F1
#
_entry.id   AF-A0A968D0F3-F1
#
_cell.length_a   1.000
_cell.length_b   1.000
_cell.length_c   1.000
_cell.angle_alpha   90.00
_cell.angle_beta   90.00
_cell.angle_gamma   90.00
#
_symmetry.space_group_name_H-M   'P 1'
#
loop_
_entity.id
_entity.type
_entity.pdbx_description
1 polymer ?
#
loop_
_entity_poly.entity_id
_entity_poly.type
_entity_poly.pdbx_seq_one_letter_code
_entity_poly.pdbx_strand_id
1 'polypeptide(L)'
;YPDAKKIRLVLDNLNTHDTSAFYENMPADEALALAQRFEFFFTPKSASWLNMIEIEFSALARQCLNRRIPTIEKLESEVMAIIADRNRKRIKINWQFSIET
;
A
#
# COMPACT_ATOMS: atom_id res chain seq x y z
N TYR A 1 -9.14 -9.89 -5.39
CA TYR A 1 -8.63 -11.26 -5.64
C TYR A 1 -9.58 -12.29 -5.02
N PRO A 2 -10.79 -12.47 -5.58
CA PRO A 2 -11.84 -13.28 -4.97
C PRO A 2 -11.44 -14.76 -4.81
N ASP A 3 -10.73 -15.32 -5.79
CA ASP A 3 -10.35 -16.74 -5.82
C ASP A 3 -9.05 -17.04 -5.04
N ALA A 4 -8.39 -16.02 -4.49
CA ALA A 4 -7.17 -16.21 -3.73
C ALA A 4 -7.47 -16.85 -2.36
N LYS A 5 -6.94 -18.06 -2.16
CA LYS A 5 -6.99 -18.80 -0.88
C LYS A 5 -6.23 -18.06 0.23
N LYS A 6 -5.10 -17.45 -0.11
CA LYS A 6 -4.27 -16.61 0.76
C LYS A 6 -3.85 -15.36 0.03
N ILE A 7 -3.73 -14.26 0.76
CA ILE A 7 -3.21 -12.97 0.27
C ILE A 7 -2.00 -12.61 1.11
N ARG A 8 -0.82 -12.59 0.47
CA ARG A 8 0.40 -12.09 1.10
C ARG A 8 0.38 -10.57 1.07
N LEU A 9 0.42 -9.96 2.25
CA LEU A 9 0.38 -8.51 2.42
C LEU A 9 1.73 -8.06 2.97
N VAL A 10 2.41 -7.20 2.22
CA VAL A 10 3.68 -6.59 2.65
C VAL A 10 3.36 -5.26 3.32
N LEU A 11 3.83 -5.06 4.55
CA LEU A 11 3.57 -3.87 5.38
C LEU A 11 4.86 -3.38 6.02
N ASP A 12 4.87 -2.11 6.46
CA ASP A 12 5.87 -1.64 7.42
C ASP A 12 5.52 -2.10 8.86
N ASN A 13 6.29 -1.64 9.84
CA ASN A 13 6.17 -2.10 11.23
C ASN A 13 5.33 -1.17 12.12
N LEU A 14 4.36 -0.44 11.57
CA LEU A 14 3.43 0.35 12.38
C LEU A 14 2.70 -0.56 13.38
N ASN A 15 2.45 -0.07 14.58
CA ASN A 15 1.84 -0.85 15.68
C ASN A 15 0.42 -1.35 15.39
N THR A 16 -0.26 -0.82 14.38
CA THR A 16 -1.58 -1.27 13.91
C THR A 16 -1.51 -2.28 12.76
N HIS A 17 -0.30 -2.61 12.26
CA HIS A 17 -0.12 -3.56 11.18
C HIS A 17 -0.08 -5.01 11.69
N ASP A 18 -1.15 -5.43 12.35
CA ASP A 18 -1.33 -6.82 12.76
C ASP A 18 -2.80 -7.26 12.64
N THR A 19 -3.07 -8.53 12.90
CA THR A 19 -4.43 -9.08 12.75
C THR A 19 -5.41 -8.55 13.77
N SER A 20 -4.96 -7.98 14.90
CA SER A 20 -5.85 -7.41 15.91
C SER A 20 -6.63 -6.21 15.37
N ALA A 21 -6.05 -5.45 14.43
CA ALA A 21 -6.74 -4.35 13.76
C ALA A 21 -8.04 -4.79 13.07
N PHE A 22 -8.15 -6.05 12.59
CA PHE A 22 -9.41 -6.56 12.07
C PHE A 22 -10.46 -6.70 13.16
N TYR A 23 -10.10 -7.27 14.31
CA TYR A 23 -11.01 -7.46 15.44
C TYR A 23 -11.44 -6.15 16.10
N GLU A 24 -10.60 -5.13 16.07
CA GLU A 24 -10.92 -3.81 16.59
C GLU A 24 -11.97 -3.08 15.75
N ASN A 25 -12.06 -3.38 14.45
CA ASN A 25 -12.83 -2.59 13.49
C ASN A 25 -13.97 -3.36 12.81
N MET A 26 -14.09 -4.67 13.04
CA MET A 26 -15.05 -5.53 12.33
C MET A 26 -15.68 -6.58 13.26
N PRO A 27 -16.86 -7.11 12.91
CA PRO A 27 -17.43 -8.28 13.58
C PRO A 27 -16.44 -9.45 13.63
N ALA A 28 -16.50 -10.23 14.72
CA ALA A 28 -15.49 -11.25 15.01
C ALA A 28 -15.38 -12.35 13.94
N ASP A 29 -16.49 -12.70 13.29
CA ASP A 29 -16.56 -13.68 12.21
C ASP A 29 -15.90 -13.14 10.92
N GLU A 30 -16.16 -11.88 10.56
CA GLU A 30 -15.48 -11.20 9.44
C GLU A 30 -13.99 -11.05 9.71
N ALA A 31 -13.61 -10.62 10.92
CA ALA A 31 -12.22 -10.47 11.33
C ALA A 31 -11.44 -11.79 11.27
N LEU A 32 -12.04 -12.88 11.76
CA LEU A 32 -11.45 -14.22 11.69
C LEU A 32 -11.26 -14.65 10.23
N ALA A 33 -12.25 -14.44 9.37
CA ALA A 33 -12.16 -14.79 7.96
C ALA A 33 -11.01 -14.04 7.28
N LEU A 34 -10.82 -12.75 7.59
CA LEU A 34 -9.71 -11.94 7.07
C LEU A 34 -8.36 -12.37 7.65
N ALA A 35 -8.26 -12.58 8.96
CA ALA A 35 -7.04 -13.05 9.63
C ALA A 35 -6.58 -14.41 9.08
N GLN A 36 -7.52 -15.30 8.73
CA GLN A 36 -7.23 -16.57 8.07
C GLN A 36 -6.86 -16.41 6.59
N ARG A 37 -7.28 -15.33 5.93
CA ARG A 37 -7.02 -15.11 4.50
C ARG A 37 -5.71 -14.35 4.24
N PHE A 38 -5.36 -13.40 5.09
CA PHE A 38 -4.13 -12.64 4.94
C PHE A 38 -2.94 -13.32 5.61
N GLU A 39 -1.76 -13.15 5.03
CA GLU A 39 -0.47 -13.55 5.58
C GLU A 39 0.43 -12.30 5.53
N PHE A 40 0.83 -11.79 6.70
CA PHE A 40 1.55 -10.52 6.79
C PHE A 40 3.06 -10.75 6.70
N PHE A 41 3.71 -9.96 5.86
CA PHE A 41 5.16 -9.90 5.70
C PHE A 41 5.63 -8.47 6.00
N PHE A 42 6.51 -8.31 6.96
CA PHE A 42 7.01 -7.00 7.37
C PHE A 42 8.32 -6.67 6.67
N THR A 43 8.46 -5.45 6.17
CA THR A 43 9.78 -4.94 5.77
C THR A 43 10.69 -4.87 7.01
N PRO A 44 12.02 -4.98 6.87
CA PRO A 44 12.93 -4.72 7.98
C PRO A 44 12.69 -3.34 8.61
N LYS A 45 12.95 -3.23 9.92
CA LYS A 45 12.90 -1.94 10.61
C LYS A 45 13.89 -0.96 9.98
N SER A 46 13.49 0.31 9.88
CA SER A 46 14.28 1.36 9.24
C SER A 46 14.61 1.12 7.77
N ALA A 47 13.83 0.28 7.07
CA ALA A 47 13.99 0.00 5.64
C ALA A 47 12.73 0.37 4.84
N SER A 48 12.19 1.57 5.05
CA SER A 48 11.01 2.05 4.31
C SER A 48 11.21 2.00 2.80
N TRP A 49 12.44 2.19 2.32
CA TRP A 49 12.82 2.09 0.90
C TRP A 49 12.52 0.73 0.25
N LEU A 50 12.34 -0.33 1.03
CA LEU A 50 11.90 -1.65 0.54
C LEU A 50 10.38 -1.75 0.34
N ASN A 51 9.60 -0.85 0.93
CA ASN A 51 8.14 -0.89 0.85
C ASN A 51 7.68 -0.49 -0.55
N MET A 52 6.84 -1.32 -1.16
CA MET A 52 6.30 -1.10 -2.51
C MET A 52 5.58 0.24 -2.66
N ILE A 53 4.96 0.75 -1.60
CA ILE A 53 4.22 2.02 -1.65
C ILE A 53 5.14 3.22 -1.97
N GLU A 54 6.42 3.15 -1.59
CA GLU A 54 7.38 4.22 -1.88
C GLU A 54 7.58 4.41 -3.40
N ILE A 55 7.43 3.35 -4.20
CA ILE A 55 7.49 3.44 -5.67
C ILE A 55 6.31 4.28 -6.21
N GLU A 56 5.12 4.09 -5.65
CA GLU A 56 3.93 4.87 -6.01
C GLU A 56 4.05 6.33 -5.55
N PHE A 57 4.53 6.58 -4.32
CA PHE A 57 4.82 7.93 -3.84
C PHE A 57 5.86 8.64 -4.72
N SER A 58 6.91 7.93 -5.14
CA SER A 58 7.91 8.44 -6.07
C SER A 58 7.30 8.84 -7.42
N ALA A 59 6.32 8.08 -7.92
CA ALA A 59 5.60 8.41 -9.15
C ALA A 59 4.71 9.65 -8.97
N LEU A 60 3.92 9.72 -7.89
CA LEU A 60 3.09 10.88 -7.56
C LEU A 60 3.92 12.16 -7.38
N ALA A 61 5.06 12.05 -6.69
CA ALA A 61 5.97 13.17 -6.48
C ALA A 61 6.47 13.78 -7.79
N ARG A 62 6.86 12.93 -8.76
CA ARG A 62 7.34 13.39 -10.07
C ARG A 62 6.23 13.90 -10.98
N GLN A 63 5.03 13.34 -10.89
CA GLN A 63 3.92 13.67 -11.79
C GLN A 63 3.06 14.84 -11.32
N CYS A 64 3.02 15.10 -10.02
CA CYS A 64 2.04 16.02 -9.44
C CYS A 64 2.55 16.92 -8.33
N LEU A 65 3.32 16.33 -7.39
CA LEU A 65 3.60 16.97 -6.11
C LEU A 65 4.89 17.80 -6.13
N ASN A 66 5.54 17.94 -7.29
CA ASN A 66 6.71 18.79 -7.50
C ASN A 66 6.39 20.30 -7.58
N ARG A 67 5.27 20.71 -6.97
CA ARG A 67 4.80 22.10 -6.92
C ARG A 67 3.96 22.34 -5.67
N ARG A 68 3.77 23.61 -5.33
CA ARG A 68 2.85 24.00 -4.26
C ARG A 68 1.40 23.80 -4.70
N ILE A 69 0.62 23.15 -3.84
CA ILE A 69 -0.83 22.98 -4.00
C ILE A 69 -1.50 23.70 -2.81
N PRO A 70 -2.41 24.66 -3.06
CA PRO A 70 -2.83 25.61 -2.04
C PRO A 70 -3.85 25.04 -1.04
N THR A 71 -4.56 23.97 -1.38
CA THR A 71 -5.60 23.39 -0.53
C THR A 71 -5.58 21.86 -0.56
N ILE A 72 -6.14 21.24 0.47
CA ILE A 72 -6.21 19.78 0.58
C ILE A 72 -7.17 19.18 -0.45
N GLU A 73 -8.27 19.86 -0.77
CA GLU A 73 -9.24 19.42 -1.77
C GLU A 73 -8.60 19.40 -3.16
N LYS A 74 -7.76 20.40 -3.46
CA LYS A 74 -7.03 20.44 -4.72
C LYS A 74 -6.01 19.31 -4.78
N LEU A 75 -5.26 19.08 -3.70
CA LEU A 75 -4.30 17.98 -3.59
C LEU A 75 -4.98 16.63 -3.83
N GLU A 76 -6.09 16.37 -3.15
CA GLU A 76 -6.87 15.14 -3.28
C GLU A 76 -7.34 14.95 -4.73
N SER A 77 -7.94 15.98 -5.34
CA SER A 77 -8.43 15.89 -6.72
C SER A 77 -7.34 15.52 -7.72
N GLU A 78 -6.13 16.03 -7.53
CA GLU A 78 -5.00 15.79 -8.44
C GLU A 78 -4.38 14.41 -8.22
N VAL A 79 -4.22 13.99 -6.95
CA VAL A 79 -3.77 12.64 -6.61
C VAL A 79 -4.74 11.60 -7.16
N MET A 80 -6.04 11.79 -6.97
CA MET A 80 -7.08 10.87 -7.47
C MET A 80 -7.10 10.80 -9.00
N ALA A 81 -6.89 11.91 -9.70
CA ALA A 81 -6.80 11.92 -11.16
C ALA A 81 -5.61 11.07 -11.66
N ILE A 82 -4.47 11.13 -10.98
CA ILE A 82 -3.29 10.35 -11.33
C ILE A 82 -3.48 8.87 -11.01
N ILE A 83 -4.04 8.54 -9.85
CA ILE A 83 -4.37 7.15 -9.49
C ILE A 83 -5.32 6.57 -10.55
N ALA A 84 -6.34 7.31 -10.97
CA ALA A 84 -7.27 6.87 -12.01
C ALA A 84 -6.57 6.63 -13.37
N ASP A 85 -5.67 7.54 -13.80
CA ASP A 85 -4.90 7.37 -15.02
C ASP A 85 -3.95 6.15 -14.96
N ARG A 86 -3.24 5.97 -13.85
CA ARG A 86 -2.34 4.82 -13.62
C ARG A 86 -3.11 3.50 -13.62
N ASN A 87 -4.27 3.46 -12.97
CA ASN A 87 -5.17 2.30 -12.95
C ASN A 87 -5.68 1.97 -14.36
N ARG A 88 -6.11 2.98 -15.13
CA ARG A 88 -6.55 2.81 -16.52
C ARG A 88 -5.43 2.26 -17.40
N LYS A 89 -4.20 2.73 -17.21
CA LYS A 89 -2.99 2.24 -17.90
C LYS A 89 -2.50 0.88 -17.36
N ARG A 90 -3.10 0.37 -16.28
CA ARG A 90 -2.70 -0.87 -15.60
C ARG A 90 -1.21 -0.88 -15.26
N ILE A 91 -0.69 0.26 -14.81
CA ILE A 91 0.72 0.36 -14.39
C ILE A 91 0.93 -0.61 -13.23
N LYS A 92 1.94 -1.47 -13.36
CA LYS A 92 2.34 -2.43 -12.33
C LYS A 92 3.58 -1.93 -11.61
N ILE A 93 3.68 -2.28 -10.34
CA ILE A 93 4.90 -2.06 -9.56
C ILE A 93 5.93 -3.11 -9.99
N ASN A 94 7.09 -2.66 -10.46
CA ASN A 94 8.25 -3.53 -10.67
C ASN A 94 9.09 -3.52 -9.38
N TRP A 95 8.90 -4.53 -8.54
CA TRP A 95 9.52 -4.64 -7.22
C TRP A 95 10.62 -5.70 -7.26
N GLN A 96 11.87 -5.27 -7.35
CA GLN A 96 13.03 -6.14 -7.48
C GLN A 96 14.16 -5.65 -6.58
N PHE A 97 14.79 -6.57 -5.86
CA PHE A 97 16.01 -6.33 -5.10
C PHE A 97 16.95 -7.52 -5.29
N SER A 98 18.25 -7.24 -5.33
CA SER A 98 19.29 -8.26 -5.29
C SER A 98 20.07 -8.13 -3.99
N ILE A 99 20.52 -9.26 -3.48
CA ILE A 99 21.49 -9.36 -2.38
C ILE A 99 22.90 -9.66 -2.91
N GLU A 100 23.04 -9.87 -4.23
CA GLU A 100 24.33 -10.04 -4.90
C GLU A 100 24.96 -8.66 -5.12
N THR A 101 26.13 -8.46 -4.54
CA THR A 101 27.01 -7.30 -4.73
C THR A 101 27.96 -7.50 -5.90
#